data_AF-A0A1X7RQP0-F1
#
_entry.id   AF-A0A1X7RQP0-F1
#
_cell.length_a   1.000
_cell.length_b   1.000
_cell.length_c   1.000
_cell.angle_alpha   90.00
_cell.angle_beta   90.00
_cell.angle_gamma   90.00
#
_symmetry.space_group_name_H-M   'P 1'
#
loop_
_entity.id
_entity.type
_entity.pdbx_description
1 polymer ?
#
loop_
_entity_poly.entity_id
_entity_poly.type
_entity_poly.pdbx_seq_one_letter_code
_entity_poly.pdbx_strand_id
1 'polypeptide(L)'
;MESRTPTPEPGLRMRLPNLWEVLSRRTLAPVDLFSFYIYMRDVQRSVDYLDFWLDVSQHMSLCRHYVRELRRSVLVSTPDLEKSGSKRSSQILDNYNNDRRSSEQGPSGLYTDAKERQTPDQRLSAFLRNDNGSHHSPQHSQGSTNHSEHAPGAEHQPRPSFMTNNSGSPNVNNSNSSPQNTVARADIRASAEKILYTFLLPGAEREIILPQGILNDITNSIETEGRDDPEVFDAAKDYVFQAMERDAFPGFLRAKALGNIVQPSVMLRLIIGLVSFFGALWAAFVLIFLDKNRATRCWLILPFTVGIYFLGSHQYMLDPILALLGYSEYTFMNFARIKEPFVRKLLNKRALMCLAGMLILDVAILCLFIFVPGKRL
;
A
#
# COMPACT_ATOMS: atom_id res chain seq x y z
N MET A 1 -38.62 20.02 -8.52
CA MET A 1 -37.21 20.17 -8.09
C MET A 1 -36.85 18.92 -7.31
N GLU A 2 -36.40 17.88 -8.00
CA GLU A 2 -36.02 16.61 -7.38
C GLU A 2 -34.66 16.77 -6.70
N SER A 3 -34.64 16.43 -5.42
CA SER A 3 -33.47 16.43 -4.55
C SER A 3 -32.46 15.42 -5.04
N ARG A 4 -31.26 15.91 -5.41
CA ARG A 4 -30.09 15.08 -5.66
C ARG A 4 -29.79 14.26 -4.41
N THR A 5 -29.97 12.95 -4.49
CA THR A 5 -29.46 12.00 -3.49
C THR A 5 -27.95 12.18 -3.37
N PRO A 6 -27.41 12.48 -2.17
CA PRO A 6 -25.97 12.60 -2.00
C PRO A 6 -25.31 11.25 -2.27
N THR A 7 -24.21 11.30 -3.02
CA THR A 7 -23.25 10.21 -3.21
C THR A 7 -22.96 9.55 -1.87
N PRO A 8 -22.94 8.20 -1.76
CA PRO A 8 -22.65 7.55 -0.49
C PRO A 8 -21.25 7.99 -0.07
N GLU A 9 -21.15 8.64 1.08
CA GLU A 9 -19.86 8.83 1.75
C GLU A 9 -19.16 7.48 1.81
N PRO A 10 -17.82 7.41 1.66
CA PRO A 10 -17.08 6.18 1.82
C PRO A 10 -17.39 5.63 3.21
N GLY A 11 -18.31 4.66 3.26
CA GLY A 11 -18.90 4.21 4.52
C GLY A 11 -17.83 3.82 5.51
N LEU A 12 -18.01 4.21 6.76
CA LEU A 12 -17.15 3.80 7.87
C LEU A 12 -16.99 2.27 7.84
N ARG A 13 -15.81 1.80 7.42
CA ARG A 13 -15.49 0.38 7.37
C ARG A 13 -15.51 -0.20 8.77
N MET A 14 -16.25 -1.30 8.98
CA MET A 14 -16.29 -2.05 10.25
C MET A 14 -15.38 -3.29 10.23
N ARG A 15 -14.45 -3.36 9.29
CA ARG A 15 -13.52 -4.48 9.11
C ARG A 15 -12.11 -3.98 8.79
N LEU A 16 -11.14 -4.89 8.90
CA LEU A 16 -9.79 -4.65 8.40
C LEU A 16 -9.82 -4.49 6.86
N PRO A 17 -8.96 -3.62 6.30
CA PRO A 17 -8.89 -3.42 4.86
C PRO A 17 -8.26 -4.63 4.17
N ASN A 18 -8.60 -4.82 2.90
CA ASN A 18 -7.98 -5.83 2.05
C ASN A 18 -6.77 -5.24 1.31
N LEU A 19 -5.88 -6.09 0.80
CA LEU A 19 -4.68 -5.62 0.06
C LEU A 19 -5.06 -4.71 -1.10
N TRP A 20 -6.07 -5.10 -1.87
CA TRP A 20 -6.59 -4.28 -2.97
C TRP A 20 -7.03 -2.87 -2.54
N GLU A 21 -7.64 -2.71 -1.36
CA GLU A 21 -8.07 -1.40 -0.85
C GLU A 21 -6.87 -0.51 -0.50
N VAL A 22 -5.81 -1.11 0.02
CA VAL A 22 -4.55 -0.43 0.32
C VAL A 22 -3.88 0.00 -0.99
N LEU A 23 -3.74 -0.91 -1.95
CA LEU A 23 -3.14 -0.64 -3.25
C LEU A 23 -3.93 0.39 -4.07
N SER A 24 -5.26 0.37 -3.99
CA SER A 24 -6.14 1.36 -4.63
C SER A 24 -6.23 2.70 -3.88
N ARG A 25 -5.38 2.93 -2.87
CA ARG A 25 -5.31 4.16 -2.07
C ARG A 25 -6.64 4.54 -1.40
N ARG A 26 -7.46 3.54 -1.06
CA ARG A 26 -8.75 3.77 -0.41
C ARG A 26 -8.63 3.85 1.11
N THR A 27 -7.51 3.46 1.71
CA THR A 27 -7.30 3.40 3.16
C THR A 27 -6.53 4.60 3.71
N LEU A 28 -6.65 4.86 5.02
CA LEU A 28 -5.95 5.93 5.72
C LEU A 28 -4.90 5.38 6.70
N ALA A 29 -3.97 6.24 7.12
CA ALA A 29 -2.96 5.92 8.11
C ALA A 29 -3.58 5.34 9.40
N PRO A 30 -2.98 4.30 10.01
CA PRO A 30 -1.66 3.71 9.74
C PRO A 30 -1.68 2.51 8.75
N VAL A 31 -2.78 2.29 8.02
CA VAL A 31 -2.95 1.13 7.13
C VAL A 31 -3.11 1.58 5.67
N ASP A 32 -2.34 2.59 5.28
CA ASP A 32 -2.33 3.15 3.92
C ASP A 32 -1.21 2.54 3.05
N LEU A 33 -1.23 2.85 1.75
CA LEU A 33 -0.24 2.37 0.79
C LEU A 33 1.20 2.75 1.19
N PHE A 34 1.37 3.95 1.74
CA PHE A 34 2.68 4.42 2.17
C PHE A 34 3.19 3.61 3.37
N SER A 35 2.34 3.33 4.36
CA SER A 35 2.66 2.44 5.48
C SER A 35 3.05 1.05 5.01
N PHE A 36 2.34 0.54 4.00
CA PHE A 36 2.59 -0.78 3.42
C PHE A 36 3.93 -0.82 2.67
N TYR A 37 4.26 0.23 1.91
CA TYR A 37 5.55 0.36 1.24
C TYR A 37 6.73 0.31 2.23
N ILE A 38 6.64 1.09 3.31
CA ILE A 38 7.69 1.08 4.35
C ILE A 38 7.81 -0.29 5.01
N TYR A 39 6.68 -0.95 5.28
CA TYR A 39 6.68 -2.30 5.84
C TYR A 39 7.37 -3.30 4.89
N MET A 40 7.08 -3.26 3.59
CA MET A 40 7.69 -4.17 2.62
C MET A 40 9.19 -3.90 2.44
N ARG A 41 9.62 -2.65 2.52
CA ARG A 41 11.03 -2.26 2.47
C ARG A 41 11.81 -2.68 3.73
N ASP A 42 11.30 -2.32 4.91
CA ASP A 42 12.08 -2.41 6.15
C ASP A 42 11.93 -3.76 6.85
N VAL A 43 10.76 -4.40 6.76
CA VAL A 43 10.45 -5.65 7.49
C VAL A 43 10.56 -6.85 6.57
N GLN A 44 9.80 -6.88 5.47
CA GLN A 44 9.75 -8.03 4.57
C GLN A 44 10.96 -8.10 3.62
N ARG A 45 11.63 -6.95 3.38
CA ARG A 45 12.73 -6.80 2.41
C ARG A 45 12.37 -7.30 1.01
N SER A 46 11.13 -7.08 0.60
CA SER A 46 10.58 -7.57 -0.67
C SER A 46 9.82 -6.46 -1.40
N VAL A 47 10.32 -5.23 -1.30
CA VAL A 47 9.69 -4.03 -1.88
C VAL A 47 9.55 -4.12 -3.40
N ASP A 48 10.42 -4.89 -4.06
CA ASP A 48 10.44 -5.07 -5.51
C ASP A 48 9.13 -5.66 -6.05
N TYR A 49 8.46 -6.52 -5.27
CA TYR A 49 7.12 -7.04 -5.63
C TYR A 49 6.06 -5.93 -5.69
N LEU A 50 6.12 -4.99 -4.74
CA LEU A 50 5.19 -3.86 -4.71
C LEU A 50 5.50 -2.87 -5.82
N ASP A 51 6.78 -2.56 -6.04
CA ASP A 51 7.22 -1.67 -7.10
C ASP A 51 6.85 -2.23 -8.47
N PHE A 52 7.09 -3.52 -8.71
CA PHE A 52 6.63 -4.20 -9.93
C PHE A 52 5.12 -4.07 -10.11
N TRP A 53 4.33 -4.35 -9.07
CA TRP A 53 2.87 -4.27 -9.16
C TRP A 53 2.38 -2.85 -9.46
N LEU A 54 3.02 -1.83 -8.87
CA LEU A 54 2.72 -0.42 -9.10
C LEU A 54 3.12 0.02 -10.52
N ASP A 55 4.29 -0.38 -11.00
CA ASP A 55 4.79 -0.07 -12.34
C ASP A 55 3.92 -0.72 -13.42
N VAL A 56 3.50 -1.99 -13.26
CA VAL A 56 2.53 -2.62 -14.17
C VAL A 56 1.19 -1.89 -14.14
N SER A 57 0.71 -1.49 -12.96
CA SER A 57 -0.54 -0.72 -12.85
C SER A 57 -0.46 0.65 -13.53
N GLN A 58 0.71 1.28 -13.51
CA GLN A 58 0.99 2.51 -14.25
C GLN A 58 1.02 2.24 -15.76
N HIS A 59 1.69 1.18 -16.21
CA HIS A 59 1.72 0.75 -17.61
C HIS A 59 0.31 0.50 -18.18
N MET A 60 -0.55 -0.23 -17.45
CA MET A 60 -1.96 -0.42 -17.84
C MET A 60 -2.72 0.91 -17.93
N SER A 61 -2.40 1.88 -17.07
CA SER A 61 -3.02 3.21 -17.13
C SER A 61 -2.55 4.00 -18.35
N LEU A 62 -1.26 3.93 -18.68
CA LEU A 62 -0.69 4.50 -19.92
C LEU A 62 -1.35 3.92 -21.17
N CYS A 63 -1.48 2.58 -21.24
CA CYS A 63 -2.16 1.92 -22.35
C CYS A 63 -3.60 2.41 -22.50
N ARG A 64 -4.33 2.56 -21.38
CA ARG A 64 -5.72 3.06 -21.39
C ARG A 64 -5.82 4.49 -21.88
N HIS A 65 -4.86 5.35 -21.52
CA HIS A 65 -4.79 6.72 -22.00
C HIS A 65 -4.55 6.79 -23.50
N TYR A 66 -3.59 6.01 -24.01
CA TYR A 66 -3.31 5.91 -25.43
C TYR A 66 -4.51 5.46 -26.26
N VAL A 67 -5.19 4.38 -25.87
CA VAL A 67 -6.39 3.91 -26.59
C VAL A 67 -7.52 4.93 -26.56
N ARG A 68 -7.69 5.63 -25.44
CA ARG A 68 -8.71 6.69 -25.32
C ARG A 68 -8.41 7.85 -26.27
N GLU A 69 -7.13 8.22 -26.40
CA GLU A 69 -6.66 9.25 -27.31
C GLU A 69 -6.79 8.83 -28.77
N LEU A 70 -6.44 7.59 -29.11
CA LEU A 70 -6.60 7.04 -30.46
C LEU A 70 -8.08 7.02 -30.89
N ARG A 71 -9.00 6.62 -29.99
CA ARG A 71 -10.44 6.70 -30.27
C ARG A 71 -10.91 8.14 -30.48
N ARG A 72 -10.36 9.09 -29.73
CA ARG A 72 -10.68 10.51 -29.87
C ARG A 72 -10.14 11.07 -31.18
N SER A 73 -8.94 10.69 -31.61
CA SER A 73 -8.36 11.15 -32.88
C SER A 73 -9.07 10.55 -34.10
N VAL A 74 -9.53 9.30 -34.03
CA VAL A 74 -10.39 8.67 -35.07
C VAL A 74 -11.76 9.37 -35.17
N LEU A 75 -12.38 9.70 -34.03
CA LEU A 75 -13.63 10.47 -34.00
C LEU A 75 -13.47 11.90 -34.54
N VAL A 76 -12.34 12.56 -34.27
CA VAL A 76 -12.06 13.92 -34.75
C VAL A 76 -11.68 13.95 -36.23
N SER A 77 -11.07 12.87 -36.77
CA SER A 77 -10.74 12.75 -38.20
C SER A 77 -11.92 12.36 -39.08
N THR A 78 -13.09 12.06 -38.50
CA THR A 78 -14.34 11.82 -39.25
C THR A 78 -15.42 12.86 -38.89
N PRO A 79 -15.28 14.17 -39.21
CA PRO A 79 -16.31 15.15 -38.87
C PRO A 79 -17.60 15.08 -39.72
N ASP A 80 -17.64 14.25 -40.77
CA ASP A 80 -18.67 14.38 -41.82
C ASP A 80 -19.34 13.06 -42.25
N LEU A 81 -19.71 12.21 -41.28
CA LEU A 81 -20.66 11.10 -41.56
C LEU A 81 -21.85 11.03 -40.59
N GLU A 82 -22.09 12.09 -39.81
CA GLU A 82 -23.18 12.13 -38.81
C GLU A 82 -24.50 12.72 -39.35
N LYS A 83 -24.68 12.81 -40.68
CA LYS A 83 -25.94 13.22 -41.31
C LYS A 83 -26.78 12.08 -41.91
N SER A 84 -26.38 10.82 -41.71
CA SER A 84 -27.21 9.66 -42.05
C SER A 84 -27.40 8.77 -40.83
N GLY A 85 -28.67 8.63 -40.42
CA GLY A 85 -29.06 8.25 -39.07
C GLY A 85 -28.58 6.89 -38.57
N SER A 86 -28.12 6.86 -37.31
CA SER A 86 -28.33 5.74 -36.40
C SER A 86 -28.19 6.21 -34.94
N LYS A 87 -29.25 6.82 -34.41
CA LYS A 87 -29.34 7.27 -33.01
C LYS A 87 -29.66 6.12 -32.03
N ARG A 88 -28.93 4.99 -32.05
CA ARG A 88 -29.31 3.88 -31.15
C ARG A 88 -28.23 3.08 -30.42
N SER A 89 -26.94 3.32 -30.62
CA SER A 89 -25.91 2.47 -29.96
C SER A 89 -25.00 3.19 -28.96
N SER A 90 -24.94 4.52 -28.92
CA SER A 90 -23.97 5.24 -28.08
C SER A 90 -24.42 5.53 -26.64
N GLN A 91 -25.72 5.45 -26.32
CA GLN A 91 -26.21 5.76 -24.95
C GLN A 91 -26.18 4.59 -23.96
N ILE A 92 -25.90 3.36 -24.39
CA ILE A 92 -25.96 2.18 -23.49
C ILE A 92 -24.63 1.95 -22.75
N LEU A 93 -23.50 2.46 -23.25
CA LEU A 93 -22.19 2.20 -22.60
C LEU A 93 -21.79 3.25 -21.55
N ASP A 94 -22.28 4.49 -21.65
CA ASP A 94 -22.01 5.53 -20.64
C ASP A 94 -22.77 5.28 -19.33
N ASN A 95 -23.86 4.51 -19.35
CA ASN A 95 -24.63 4.16 -18.15
C ASN A 95 -23.99 3.03 -17.31
N TYR A 96 -22.98 2.32 -17.83
CA TYR A 96 -22.33 1.22 -17.10
C TYR A 96 -21.21 1.65 -16.15
N ASN A 97 -20.80 2.92 -16.20
CA ASN A 97 -19.71 3.43 -15.36
C ASN A 97 -20.15 3.79 -13.92
N ASN A 98 -21.47 3.73 -13.64
CA ASN A 98 -22.04 4.14 -12.34
C ASN A 98 -22.47 2.97 -11.43
N ASP A 99 -22.56 1.74 -11.94
CA ASP A 99 -22.95 0.55 -11.15
C ASP A 99 -21.73 -0.17 -10.54
N ARG A 100 -20.91 0.57 -9.80
CA ARG A 100 -19.93 0.02 -8.85
C ARG A 100 -20.57 -0.33 -7.50
N ARG A 101 -21.81 -0.82 -7.48
CA ARG A 101 -22.50 -1.23 -6.25
C ARG A 101 -22.75 -2.73 -6.20
N SER A 102 -22.24 -3.29 -5.12
CA SER A 102 -22.69 -4.48 -4.39
C SER A 102 -22.28 -5.87 -4.89
N SER A 103 -21.56 -6.54 -3.98
CA SER A 103 -21.77 -7.92 -3.53
C SER A 103 -21.48 -9.04 -4.53
N GLU A 104 -20.34 -9.72 -4.35
CA GLU A 104 -20.27 -11.19 -4.17
C GLU A 104 -18.82 -11.65 -4.24
N GLN A 105 -18.28 -12.08 -3.10
CA GLN A 105 -17.13 -12.98 -3.02
C GLN A 105 -17.38 -13.99 -1.88
N GLY A 106 -17.55 -15.26 -2.25
CA GLY A 106 -17.65 -16.45 -1.40
C GLY A 106 -18.21 -17.66 -2.17
N PRO A 107 -17.76 -18.91 -1.93
CA PRO A 107 -17.29 -19.81 -3.00
C PRO A 107 -18.28 -20.92 -3.44
N SER A 108 -17.97 -21.52 -4.59
CA SER A 108 -18.54 -22.74 -5.21
C SER A 108 -19.98 -22.68 -5.74
N GLY A 109 -20.12 -22.82 -7.06
CA GLY A 109 -21.39 -22.97 -7.76
C GLY A 109 -21.15 -23.35 -9.22
N LEU A 110 -21.19 -24.65 -9.48
CA LEU A 110 -21.04 -25.31 -10.77
C LEU A 110 -22.30 -25.05 -11.65
N TYR A 111 -22.06 -24.97 -12.96
CA TYR A 111 -22.98 -25.04 -14.12
C TYR A 111 -23.43 -23.75 -14.83
N THR A 112 -22.95 -23.68 -16.08
CA THR A 112 -23.63 -23.23 -17.33
C THR A 112 -24.19 -21.81 -17.40
N ASP A 113 -23.47 -20.89 -18.06
CA ASP A 113 -23.74 -20.53 -19.47
C ASP A 113 -22.67 -19.53 -19.97
N ALA A 114 -22.25 -19.70 -21.21
CA ALA A 114 -21.12 -19.01 -21.82
C ALA A 114 -21.51 -17.62 -22.35
N LYS A 115 -21.18 -16.57 -21.58
CA LYS A 115 -20.87 -15.24 -22.12
C LYS A 115 -19.81 -14.61 -21.22
N GLU A 116 -18.54 -14.87 -21.55
CA GLU A 116 -17.41 -14.14 -20.98
C GLU A 116 -17.63 -12.63 -21.18
N ARG A 117 -18.00 -11.94 -20.10
CA ARG A 117 -17.89 -10.49 -20.05
C ARG A 117 -16.39 -10.17 -20.08
N GLN A 118 -15.87 -9.95 -21.29
CA GLN A 118 -14.49 -9.51 -21.49
C GLN A 118 -14.17 -8.35 -20.55
N THR A 119 -13.05 -8.48 -19.83
CA THR A 119 -12.57 -7.43 -18.93
C THR A 119 -12.19 -6.19 -19.75
N PRO A 120 -12.25 -4.98 -19.17
CA PRO A 120 -11.88 -3.77 -19.89
C PRO A 120 -10.45 -3.81 -20.43
N ASP A 121 -9.55 -4.50 -19.73
CA ASP A 121 -8.16 -4.70 -20.14
C ASP A 121 -8.05 -5.70 -21.31
N GLN A 122 -8.89 -6.73 -21.33
CA GLN A 122 -8.95 -7.65 -22.48
C GLN A 122 -9.39 -6.97 -23.77
N ARG A 123 -10.37 -6.07 -23.66
CA ARG A 123 -10.81 -5.23 -24.78
C ARG A 123 -9.74 -4.25 -25.22
N LEU A 124 -8.89 -3.81 -24.30
CA LEU A 124 -7.79 -2.90 -24.60
C LEU A 124 -6.71 -3.61 -25.41
N SER A 125 -6.29 -4.78 -24.96
CA SER A 125 -5.30 -5.63 -25.63
C SER A 125 -5.78 -6.07 -27.01
N ALA A 126 -7.04 -6.50 -27.15
CA ALA A 126 -7.61 -6.83 -28.45
C ALA A 126 -7.57 -5.65 -29.45
N PHE A 127 -7.76 -4.42 -28.95
CA PHE A 127 -7.70 -3.21 -29.77
C PHE A 127 -6.26 -2.88 -30.22
N LEU A 128 -5.29 -2.96 -29.30
CA LEU A 128 -3.88 -2.75 -29.60
C LEU A 128 -3.33 -3.81 -30.58
N ARG A 129 -3.79 -5.06 -30.49
CA ARG A 129 -3.46 -6.14 -31.45
C ARG A 129 -3.97 -5.87 -32.85
N ASN A 130 -5.19 -5.36 -32.97
CA ASN A 130 -5.84 -5.18 -34.29
C ASN A 130 -5.21 -4.04 -35.10
N ASP A 131 -4.58 -3.06 -34.43
CA ASP A 131 -3.82 -1.99 -35.08
C ASP A 131 -2.52 -2.50 -35.74
N ASN A 132 -2.08 -3.72 -35.42
CA ASN A 132 -0.95 -4.38 -36.06
C ASN A 132 -1.30 -5.01 -37.43
N GLY A 133 -2.59 -5.02 -37.81
CA GLY A 133 -3.11 -5.82 -38.93
C GLY A 133 -3.78 -5.06 -40.08
N SER A 134 -3.90 -3.72 -40.04
CA SER A 134 -4.50 -2.96 -41.16
C SER A 134 -3.49 -2.00 -41.79
N HIS A 135 -2.97 -2.41 -42.95
CA HIS A 135 -2.28 -1.55 -43.90
C HIS A 135 -3.10 -0.29 -44.21
N HIS A 136 -2.59 0.88 -43.81
CA HIS A 136 -2.55 2.06 -44.68
C HIS A 136 -1.52 3.07 -44.15
N SER A 137 -0.31 3.00 -44.68
CA SER A 137 0.63 4.13 -44.62
C SER A 137 0.27 5.12 -45.74
N PRO A 138 0.53 6.41 -45.54
CA PRO A 138 1.13 7.22 -46.58
C PRO A 138 2.56 7.56 -46.16
N GLN A 139 3.50 7.04 -46.93
CA GLN A 139 4.88 7.51 -47.05
C GLN A 139 4.90 9.04 -47.20
N HIS A 140 5.73 9.75 -46.43
CA HIS A 140 6.67 10.78 -46.91
C HIS A 140 7.36 11.50 -45.72
N SER A 141 8.68 11.35 -45.59
CA SER A 141 9.64 12.48 -45.47
C SER A 141 11.02 11.98 -45.04
N GLN A 142 12.01 12.28 -45.88
CA GLN A 142 13.43 12.12 -45.63
C GLN A 142 13.97 13.20 -44.69
N GLY A 143 15.01 12.84 -43.93
CA GLY A 143 16.15 13.71 -43.60
C GLY A 143 16.09 14.48 -42.29
N SER A 144 16.95 14.13 -41.32
CA SER A 144 18.16 14.90 -40.98
C SER A 144 18.81 14.44 -39.65
N THR A 145 20.06 13.97 -39.78
CA THR A 145 21.26 14.39 -39.01
C THR A 145 21.43 14.09 -37.51
N ASN A 146 22.44 13.23 -37.24
CA ASN A 146 23.42 13.13 -36.15
C ASN A 146 23.27 13.98 -34.88
N HIS A 147 23.49 13.36 -33.71
CA HIS A 147 24.57 13.75 -32.78
C HIS A 147 24.98 12.60 -31.84
N SER A 148 26.28 12.57 -31.57
CA SER A 148 27.07 11.59 -30.81
C SER A 148 27.24 11.96 -29.32
N GLU A 149 27.46 10.91 -28.51
CA GLU A 149 28.29 10.79 -27.29
C GLU A 149 28.27 11.88 -26.21
N HIS A 150 27.86 11.51 -24.99
CA HIS A 150 28.75 11.54 -23.80
C HIS A 150 28.09 10.91 -22.56
N ALA A 151 28.75 9.90 -21.98
CA ALA A 151 28.65 9.57 -20.56
C ALA A 151 29.72 10.37 -19.80
N PRO A 152 29.44 10.82 -18.57
CA PRO A 152 30.17 10.25 -17.44
C PRO A 152 29.30 10.06 -16.20
N GLY A 153 29.79 9.23 -15.27
CA GLY A 153 29.10 8.85 -14.06
C GLY A 153 29.13 9.88 -12.93
N ALA A 154 28.54 9.39 -11.81
CA ALA A 154 28.59 9.85 -10.42
C ALA A 154 27.25 10.35 -9.83
N GLU A 155 26.94 9.71 -8.70
CA GLU A 155 26.19 10.20 -7.54
C GLU A 155 24.67 10.02 -7.45
N HIS A 156 24.31 9.36 -6.33
CA HIS A 156 22.98 9.16 -5.79
C HIS A 156 22.23 10.49 -5.61
N GLN A 157 21.04 10.61 -6.22
CA GLN A 157 20.03 11.58 -5.81
C GLN A 157 18.69 10.88 -5.51
N PRO A 158 18.03 11.19 -4.38
CA PRO A 158 16.74 10.63 -4.04
C PRO A 158 15.65 11.20 -4.95
N ARG A 159 14.90 10.34 -5.64
CA ARG A 159 13.88 10.73 -6.61
C ARG A 159 12.65 11.33 -5.93
N PRO A 160 12.13 12.49 -6.39
CA PRO A 160 10.90 13.07 -5.87
C PRO A 160 9.69 12.38 -6.49
N SER A 161 9.16 11.38 -5.80
CA SER A 161 7.86 10.77 -6.11
C SER A 161 6.91 10.85 -4.91
N PHE A 162 7.01 11.94 -4.15
CA PHE A 162 6.12 12.23 -3.02
C PHE A 162 5.90 13.74 -2.93
N MET A 163 4.87 14.25 -3.61
CA MET A 163 4.11 15.45 -3.23
C MET A 163 3.01 15.73 -4.27
N THR A 164 1.78 15.29 -4.00
CA THR A 164 0.59 16.00 -4.49
C THR A 164 -0.23 16.38 -3.26
N ASN A 165 0.23 17.44 -2.60
CA ASN A 165 -0.52 18.05 -1.50
C ASN A 165 -1.56 18.98 -2.10
N ASN A 166 -2.83 18.64 -1.91
CA ASN A 166 -3.98 19.44 -2.26
C ASN A 166 -4.17 20.55 -1.21
N SER A 167 -3.68 21.76 -1.48
CA SER A 167 -4.11 22.99 -0.81
C SER A 167 -3.55 24.24 -1.51
N GLY A 168 -4.43 25.01 -2.15
CA GLY A 168 -4.15 26.38 -2.61
C GLY A 168 -4.52 26.64 -4.07
N SER A 169 -5.71 27.20 -4.32
CA SER A 169 -5.98 27.87 -5.60
C SER A 169 -5.02 29.03 -5.80
N PRO A 170 -4.57 29.24 -7.04
CA PRO A 170 -4.73 30.56 -7.62
C PRO A 170 -5.52 30.49 -8.93
N ASN A 171 -6.42 31.47 -9.04
CA ASN A 171 -7.12 31.85 -10.25
C ASN A 171 -6.10 32.27 -11.33
N VAL A 172 -6.06 31.58 -12.48
CA VAL A 172 -5.36 32.06 -13.68
C VAL A 172 -6.20 31.79 -14.92
N ASN A 173 -6.32 32.85 -15.69
CA ASN A 173 -7.14 33.05 -16.87
C ASN A 173 -6.94 32.03 -17.99
N ASN A 174 -8.05 31.87 -18.71
CA ASN A 174 -8.20 31.32 -20.04
C ASN A 174 -7.08 31.75 -21.02
N SER A 175 -6.25 30.79 -21.44
CA SER A 175 -5.53 30.84 -22.71
C SER A 175 -5.37 29.43 -23.28
N ASN A 176 -5.86 29.27 -24.52
CA ASN A 176 -5.90 28.07 -25.33
C ASN A 176 -4.51 27.59 -25.78
N SER A 177 -3.76 26.92 -24.90
CA SER A 177 -2.64 26.06 -25.33
C SER A 177 -2.28 25.08 -24.23
N SER A 178 -3.00 23.96 -24.16
CA SER A 178 -2.55 22.82 -23.37
C SER A 178 -1.37 22.16 -24.10
N PRO A 179 -0.22 21.89 -23.45
CA PRO A 179 0.73 20.94 -23.99
C PRO A 179 0.00 19.58 -24.04
N GLN A 180 -0.36 19.15 -25.24
CA GLN A 180 -0.93 17.84 -25.49
C GLN A 180 0.16 16.82 -25.18
N ASN A 181 0.08 16.20 -24.00
CA ASN A 181 0.89 15.04 -23.66
C ASN A 181 0.32 13.86 -24.46
N THR A 182 0.56 13.86 -25.77
CA THR A 182 0.19 12.78 -26.69
C THR A 182 1.03 11.57 -26.29
N VAL A 183 0.39 10.52 -25.80
CA VAL A 183 1.11 9.30 -25.43
C VAL A 183 1.44 8.58 -26.74
N ALA A 184 2.72 8.40 -27.06
CA ALA A 184 3.11 7.66 -28.25
C ALA A 184 3.14 6.15 -27.98
N ARG A 185 2.95 5.33 -29.02
CA ARG A 185 3.15 3.87 -28.92
C ARG A 185 4.57 3.51 -28.45
N ALA A 186 5.55 4.33 -28.83
CA ALA A 186 6.93 4.21 -28.37
C ALA A 186 7.06 4.31 -26.84
N ASP A 187 6.26 5.15 -26.18
CA ASP A 187 6.26 5.30 -24.72
C ASP A 187 5.69 4.06 -24.02
N ILE A 188 4.71 3.40 -24.64
CA ILE A 188 4.13 2.14 -24.14
C ILE A 188 5.17 1.03 -24.24
N ARG A 189 5.82 0.89 -25.40
CA ARG A 189 6.88 -0.09 -25.62
C ARG A 189 8.06 0.11 -24.66
N ALA A 190 8.54 1.35 -24.53
CA ALA A 190 9.60 1.70 -23.60
C ALA A 190 9.22 1.37 -22.14
N SER A 191 7.94 1.56 -21.77
CA SER A 191 7.44 1.15 -20.45
C SER A 191 7.42 -0.37 -20.27
N ALA A 192 7.04 -1.15 -21.29
CA ALA A 192 7.01 -2.61 -21.21
C ALA A 192 8.43 -3.19 -21.10
N GLU A 193 9.34 -2.73 -21.97
CA GLU A 193 10.77 -3.11 -21.95
C GLU A 193 11.42 -2.74 -20.61
N LYS A 194 11.15 -1.55 -20.08
CA LYS A 194 11.67 -1.14 -18.77
C LYS A 194 11.22 -2.09 -17.66
N ILE A 195 9.94 -2.48 -17.63
CA ILE A 195 9.43 -3.40 -16.60
C ILE A 195 10.12 -4.77 -16.73
N LEU A 196 10.26 -5.28 -17.96
CA LEU A 196 10.94 -6.54 -18.26
C LEU A 196 12.39 -6.53 -17.74
N TYR A 197 13.19 -5.54 -18.16
CA TYR A 197 14.61 -5.46 -17.81
C TYR A 197 14.88 -5.14 -16.34
N THR A 198 13.95 -4.46 -15.66
CA THR A 198 14.15 -4.07 -14.26
C THR A 198 13.81 -5.20 -13.29
N PHE A 199 12.75 -5.97 -13.57
CA PHE A 199 12.17 -6.90 -12.60
C PHE A 199 12.15 -8.37 -13.04
N LEU A 200 12.13 -8.67 -14.34
CA LEU A 200 11.81 -10.00 -14.85
C LEU A 200 12.99 -10.71 -15.50
N LEU A 201 14.00 -9.97 -15.97
CA LEU A 201 15.18 -10.57 -16.58
C LEU A 201 16.08 -11.24 -15.52
N PRO A 202 16.62 -12.45 -15.78
CA PRO A 202 17.56 -13.10 -14.87
C PRO A 202 18.79 -12.21 -14.62
N GLY A 203 19.13 -11.96 -13.36
CA GLY A 203 20.23 -11.09 -12.98
C GLY A 203 19.91 -9.59 -13.03
N ALA A 204 18.64 -9.21 -13.15
CA ALA A 204 18.22 -7.83 -13.00
C ALA A 204 18.47 -7.31 -11.57
N GLU A 205 18.69 -5.99 -11.44
CA GLU A 205 18.95 -5.34 -10.15
C GLU A 205 17.86 -5.60 -9.09
N ARG A 206 16.61 -5.77 -9.55
CA ARG A 206 15.41 -5.93 -8.73
C ARG A 206 14.59 -7.13 -9.20
N GLU A 207 15.29 -8.23 -9.49
CA GLU A 207 14.67 -9.48 -9.96
C GLU A 207 13.64 -10.02 -8.94
N ILE A 208 12.40 -10.22 -9.41
CA ILE A 208 11.33 -10.83 -8.62
C ILE A 208 11.19 -12.32 -8.95
N ILE A 209 10.82 -13.13 -7.95
CA ILE A 209 10.72 -14.59 -8.12
C ILE A 209 9.33 -14.95 -8.62
N LEU A 210 9.27 -15.39 -9.87
CA LEU A 210 8.07 -15.83 -10.56
C LEU A 210 8.22 -17.27 -11.06
N PRO A 211 7.11 -18.01 -11.23
CA PRO A 211 7.11 -19.29 -11.94
C PRO A 211 7.65 -19.11 -13.37
N GLN A 212 8.57 -19.99 -13.77
CA GLN A 212 9.28 -19.90 -15.05
C GLN A 212 8.34 -19.89 -16.27
N GLY A 213 7.16 -20.53 -16.18
CA GLY A 213 6.15 -20.46 -17.25
C GLY A 213 5.70 -19.04 -17.54
N ILE A 214 5.38 -18.27 -16.50
CA ILE A 214 4.93 -16.87 -16.64
C ILE A 214 6.05 -15.98 -17.19
N LEU A 215 7.29 -16.20 -16.73
CA LEU A 215 8.45 -15.44 -17.22
C LEU A 215 8.70 -15.69 -18.71
N ASN A 216 8.73 -16.96 -19.13
CA ASN A 216 8.96 -17.31 -20.53
C ASN A 216 7.86 -16.76 -21.43
N ASP A 217 6.59 -16.81 -20.98
CA ASP A 217 5.46 -16.26 -21.73
C ASP A 217 5.59 -14.74 -21.92
N ILE A 218 6.00 -14.00 -20.89
CA ILE A 218 6.21 -12.55 -20.95
C ILE A 218 7.41 -12.21 -21.83
N THR A 219 8.56 -12.89 -21.65
CA THR A 219 9.77 -12.64 -22.45
C THR A 219 9.51 -12.92 -23.93
N ASN A 220 8.87 -14.05 -24.27
CA ASN A 220 8.52 -14.36 -25.65
C ASN A 220 7.54 -13.32 -26.23
N SER A 221 6.54 -12.89 -25.45
CA SER A 221 5.56 -11.90 -25.89
C SER A 221 6.20 -10.54 -26.19
N ILE A 222 7.16 -10.08 -25.39
CA ILE A 222 7.79 -8.77 -25.54
C ILE A 222 8.94 -8.80 -26.55
N GLU A 223 9.86 -9.77 -26.46
CA GLU A 223 11.06 -9.82 -27.31
C GLU A 223 10.80 -10.40 -28.71
N THR A 224 10.04 -11.50 -28.79
CA THR A 224 9.82 -12.21 -30.06
C THR A 224 8.63 -11.62 -30.80
N GLU A 225 7.51 -11.41 -30.11
CA GLU A 225 6.27 -10.95 -30.73
C GLU A 225 6.12 -9.43 -30.74
N GLY A 226 6.93 -8.71 -29.95
CA GLY A 226 6.86 -7.26 -29.85
C GLY A 226 5.53 -6.73 -29.30
N ARG A 227 4.84 -7.53 -28.47
CA ARG A 227 3.56 -7.16 -27.85
C ARG A 227 3.79 -6.21 -26.67
N ASP A 228 3.13 -5.07 -26.73
CA ASP A 228 3.16 -4.01 -25.72
C ASP A 228 1.79 -3.87 -25.01
N ASP A 229 0.95 -4.90 -25.08
CA ASP A 229 -0.42 -4.92 -24.54
C ASP A 229 -0.42 -5.07 -23.01
N PRO A 230 -1.40 -4.49 -22.29
CA PRO A 230 -1.49 -4.66 -20.83
C PRO A 230 -1.72 -6.11 -20.39
N GLU A 231 -2.35 -6.95 -21.23
CA GLU A 231 -2.62 -8.37 -20.92
C GLU A 231 -1.33 -9.17 -20.70
N VAL A 232 -0.21 -8.75 -21.30
CA VAL A 232 1.06 -9.48 -21.22
C VAL A 232 1.48 -9.66 -19.76
N PHE A 233 1.19 -8.67 -18.89
CA PHE A 233 1.59 -8.70 -17.49
C PHE A 233 0.49 -9.22 -16.54
N ASP A 234 -0.70 -9.59 -17.02
CA ASP A 234 -1.85 -9.94 -16.15
C ASP A 234 -1.52 -11.15 -15.25
N ALA A 235 -0.97 -12.23 -15.82
CA ALA A 235 -0.61 -13.43 -15.07
C ALA A 235 0.46 -13.16 -13.99
N ALA A 236 1.50 -12.38 -14.32
CA ALA A 236 2.53 -12.01 -13.35
C ALA A 236 1.99 -11.08 -12.27
N LYS A 237 1.15 -10.11 -12.65
CA LYS A 237 0.53 -9.17 -11.72
C LYS A 237 -0.36 -9.86 -10.70
N ASP A 238 -1.19 -10.80 -11.15
CA ASP A 238 -2.07 -11.58 -10.27
C ASP A 238 -1.28 -12.48 -9.33
N TYR A 239 -0.23 -13.14 -9.84
CA TYR A 239 0.69 -13.92 -9.01
C TYR A 239 1.34 -13.05 -7.91
N VAL A 240 1.88 -11.89 -8.28
CA VAL A 240 2.53 -10.98 -7.33
C VAL A 240 1.53 -10.44 -6.30
N PHE A 241 0.30 -10.12 -6.73
CA PHE A 241 -0.78 -9.74 -5.81
C PHE A 241 -1.07 -10.85 -4.80
N GLN A 242 -1.25 -12.09 -5.26
CA GLN A 242 -1.53 -13.23 -4.40
C GLN A 242 -0.36 -13.53 -3.45
N ALA A 243 0.88 -13.44 -3.93
CA ALA A 243 2.07 -13.62 -3.11
C ALA A 243 2.15 -12.56 -1.99
N MET A 244 1.95 -11.27 -2.33
CA MET A 244 1.91 -10.20 -1.34
C MET A 244 0.77 -10.37 -0.34
N GLU A 245 -0.41 -10.80 -0.79
CA GLU A 245 -1.58 -11.02 0.06
C GLU A 245 -1.39 -12.18 1.03
N ARG A 246 -0.72 -13.25 0.60
CA ARG A 246 -0.45 -14.42 1.44
C ARG A 246 0.69 -14.17 2.42
N ASP A 247 1.79 -13.60 1.95
CA ASP A 247 3.07 -13.65 2.67
C ASP A 247 3.35 -12.37 3.47
N ALA A 248 3.03 -11.19 2.93
CA ALA A 248 3.37 -9.90 3.56
C ALA A 248 2.17 -9.23 4.25
N PHE A 249 0.98 -9.30 3.64
CA PHE A 249 -0.18 -8.55 4.09
C PHE A 249 -0.68 -8.91 5.51
N PRO A 250 -0.70 -10.20 5.93
CA PRO A 250 -1.11 -10.55 7.29
C PRO A 250 -0.13 -10.01 8.34
N GLY A 251 1.17 -10.00 8.02
CA GLY A 251 2.20 -9.43 8.86
C GLY A 251 2.07 -7.91 8.99
N PHE A 252 1.79 -7.23 7.87
CA PHE A 252 1.52 -5.79 7.85
C PHE A 252 0.34 -5.40 8.75
N LEU A 253 -0.79 -6.11 8.64
CA LEU A 253 -1.96 -5.84 9.48
C LEU A 253 -1.66 -6.10 10.96
N ARG A 254 -0.89 -7.16 11.29
CA ARG A 254 -0.44 -7.40 12.66
C ARG A 254 0.45 -6.27 13.19
N ALA A 255 1.37 -5.76 12.37
CA ALA A 255 2.29 -4.71 12.78
C ALA A 255 1.60 -3.33 12.93
N LYS A 256 0.73 -2.95 11.98
CA LYS A 256 0.17 -1.59 11.89
C LYS A 256 -1.30 -1.45 12.29
N ALA A 257 -2.13 -2.49 12.15
CA ALA A 257 -3.53 -2.44 12.59
C ALA A 257 -3.71 -2.95 14.03
N LEU A 258 -2.84 -3.89 14.44
CA LEU A 258 -2.84 -4.47 15.78
C LEU A 258 -1.73 -3.91 16.68
N GLY A 259 -0.62 -3.42 16.13
CA GLY A 259 0.41 -2.71 16.86
C GLY A 259 0.34 -1.21 16.64
N ASN A 260 0.92 -0.43 17.55
CA ASN A 260 1.17 1.00 17.35
C ASN A 260 2.65 1.38 17.50
N ILE A 261 3.54 0.40 17.71
CA ILE A 261 4.98 0.58 17.90
C ILE A 261 5.73 -0.13 16.78
N VAL A 262 6.90 0.39 16.38
CA VAL A 262 7.80 -0.24 15.41
C VAL A 262 8.76 -1.23 16.11
N GLN A 263 9.26 -2.23 15.38
CA GLN A 263 10.12 -3.31 15.92
C GLN A 263 11.33 -2.81 16.75
N PRO A 264 12.13 -1.80 16.32
CA PRO A 264 13.26 -1.32 17.13
C PRO A 264 12.80 -0.72 18.47
N SER A 265 11.68 0.00 18.44
CA SER A 265 11.06 0.62 19.61
C SER A 265 10.46 -0.41 20.58
N VAL A 266 10.00 -1.55 20.07
CA VAL A 266 9.59 -2.70 20.90
C VAL A 266 10.81 -3.30 21.63
N MET A 267 11.93 -3.48 20.92
CA MET A 267 13.17 -4.02 21.51
C MET A 267 13.78 -3.09 22.57
N LEU A 268 13.78 -1.78 22.32
CA LEU A 268 14.27 -0.80 23.30
C LEU A 268 13.44 -0.84 24.59
N ARG A 269 12.10 -0.94 24.46
CA ARG A 269 11.21 -1.07 25.62
C ARG A 269 11.46 -2.38 26.39
N LEU A 270 11.77 -3.48 25.72
CA LEU A 270 12.17 -4.72 26.40
C LEU A 270 13.39 -4.52 27.30
N ILE A 271 14.44 -3.88 26.77
CA ILE A 271 15.68 -3.64 27.51
C ILE A 271 15.41 -2.76 28.74
N ILE A 272 14.71 -1.63 28.56
CA ILE A 272 14.36 -0.73 29.65
C ILE A 272 13.48 -1.44 30.69
N GLY A 273 12.50 -2.23 30.23
CA GLY A 273 11.62 -3.01 31.08
C GLY A 273 12.38 -4.02 31.94
N LEU A 274 13.29 -4.78 31.34
CA LEU A 274 14.12 -5.77 32.05
C LEU A 274 15.06 -5.12 33.06
N VAL A 275 15.76 -4.04 32.69
CA VAL A 275 16.67 -3.32 33.59
C VAL A 275 15.91 -2.71 34.76
N SER A 276 14.77 -2.05 34.49
CA SER A 276 13.93 -1.45 35.54
C SER A 276 13.35 -2.53 36.47
N PHE A 277 12.87 -3.64 35.92
CA PHE A 277 12.29 -4.73 36.71
C PHE A 277 13.34 -5.43 37.58
N PHE A 278 14.55 -5.66 37.04
CA PHE A 278 15.67 -6.18 37.81
C PHE A 278 16.07 -5.22 38.94
N GLY A 279 16.20 -3.93 38.64
CA GLY A 279 16.49 -2.90 39.64
C GLY A 279 15.40 -2.80 40.72
N ALA A 280 14.13 -2.96 40.34
CA ALA A 280 12.99 -2.98 41.26
C ALA A 280 13.07 -4.16 42.24
N LEU A 281 13.31 -5.36 41.72
CA LEU A 281 13.48 -6.57 42.55
C LEU A 281 14.68 -6.44 43.48
N TRP A 282 15.82 -5.98 42.96
CA TRP A 282 17.02 -5.78 43.75
C TRP A 282 16.78 -4.78 44.90
N ALA A 283 16.22 -3.60 44.59
CA ALA A 283 15.87 -2.60 45.59
C ALA A 283 14.85 -3.13 46.61
N ALA A 284 13.87 -3.92 46.16
CA ALA A 284 12.86 -4.53 47.03
C ALA A 284 13.50 -5.47 48.05
N PHE A 285 14.39 -6.37 47.61
CA PHE A 285 15.11 -7.26 48.50
C PHE A 285 16.02 -6.51 49.48
N VAL A 286 16.76 -5.49 49.01
CA VAL A 286 17.59 -4.64 49.89
C VAL A 286 16.73 -3.98 50.96
N LEU A 287 15.59 -3.38 50.62
CA LEU A 287 14.72 -2.71 51.60
C LEU A 287 14.07 -3.69 52.59
N ILE A 288 13.77 -4.93 52.16
CA ILE A 288 13.27 -5.99 53.02
C ILE A 288 14.35 -6.46 54.00
N PHE A 289 15.57 -6.69 53.53
CA PHE A 289 16.69 -7.14 54.37
C PHE A 289 17.24 -6.06 55.29
N LEU A 290 17.13 -4.78 54.93
CA LEU A 290 17.46 -3.66 55.83
C LEU A 290 16.35 -3.34 56.83
N ASP A 291 15.24 -4.08 56.80
CA ASP A 291 14.05 -3.87 57.63
C ASP A 291 13.55 -2.42 57.63
N LYS A 292 13.50 -1.81 56.43
CA LYS A 292 13.01 -0.43 56.29
C LYS A 292 11.50 -0.36 56.44
N ASN A 293 11.01 0.78 56.94
CA ASN A 293 9.59 1.04 57.14
C ASN A 293 8.80 0.96 55.81
N ARG A 294 7.51 0.62 55.89
CA ARG A 294 6.60 0.45 54.75
C ARG A 294 6.51 1.70 53.88
N ALA A 295 6.57 2.90 54.49
CA ALA A 295 6.57 4.17 53.76
C ALA A 295 7.78 4.31 52.81
N THR A 296 8.95 3.82 53.19
CA THR A 296 10.13 3.80 52.32
C THR A 296 9.97 2.77 51.21
N ARG A 297 9.33 1.62 51.50
CA ARG A 297 9.05 0.58 50.51
C ARG A 297 8.02 1.02 49.45
N CYS A 298 7.13 1.97 49.76
CA CYS A 298 6.22 2.55 48.77
C CYS A 298 6.95 3.20 47.58
N TRP A 299 8.22 3.60 47.72
CA TRP A 299 9.00 4.10 46.57
C TRP A 299 9.30 3.03 45.51
N LEU A 300 9.10 1.74 45.82
CA LEU A 300 9.20 0.64 44.85
C LEU A 300 8.12 0.71 43.75
N ILE A 301 7.04 1.49 43.97
CA ILE A 301 6.00 1.73 42.96
C ILE A 301 6.61 2.23 41.65
N LEU A 302 7.56 3.16 41.69
CA LEU A 302 8.14 3.73 40.47
C LEU A 302 8.90 2.71 39.61
N PRO A 303 9.92 1.98 40.11
CA PRO A 303 10.67 1.05 39.27
C PRO A 303 9.84 -0.19 38.84
N PHE A 304 8.86 -0.63 39.65
CA PHE A 304 7.94 -1.71 39.23
C PHE A 304 6.96 -1.27 38.15
N THR A 305 6.30 -0.11 38.33
CA THR A 305 5.37 0.43 37.33
C THR A 305 6.06 0.63 35.99
N VAL A 306 7.26 1.22 35.99
CA VAL A 306 8.08 1.42 34.78
C VAL A 306 8.45 0.07 34.15
N GLY A 307 8.94 -0.89 34.93
CA GLY A 307 9.32 -2.21 34.45
C GLY A 307 8.16 -2.97 33.81
N ILE A 308 7.01 -3.04 34.51
CA ILE A 308 5.81 -3.76 34.06
C ILE A 308 5.19 -3.06 32.85
N TYR A 309 5.15 -1.73 32.84
CA TYR A 309 4.64 -0.96 31.69
C TYR A 309 5.42 -1.27 30.42
N PHE A 310 6.75 -1.20 30.48
CA PHE A 310 7.58 -1.43 29.31
C PHE A 310 7.60 -2.89 28.86
N LEU A 311 7.59 -3.84 29.80
CA LEU A 311 7.52 -5.27 29.49
C LEU A 311 6.16 -5.67 28.90
N GLY A 312 5.06 -5.14 29.46
CA GLY A 312 3.72 -5.30 28.92
C GLY A 312 3.58 -4.68 27.53
N SER A 313 4.11 -3.46 27.34
CA SER A 313 4.11 -2.80 26.02
C SER A 313 4.88 -3.61 24.97
N HIS A 314 5.99 -4.24 25.35
CA HIS A 314 6.72 -5.18 24.49
C HIS A 314 5.89 -6.42 24.15
N GLN A 315 5.32 -7.09 25.16
CA GLN A 315 4.59 -8.35 24.98
C GLN A 315 3.37 -8.20 24.06
N TYR A 316 2.67 -7.07 24.14
CA TYR A 316 1.49 -6.80 23.31
C TYR A 316 1.78 -6.03 22.02
N MET A 317 3.05 -5.69 21.76
CA MET A 317 3.50 -4.80 20.67
C MET A 317 2.66 -3.51 20.56
N LEU A 318 2.25 -2.99 21.72
CA LEU A 318 1.28 -1.92 21.85
C LEU A 318 1.66 -1.04 23.04
N ASP A 319 1.84 0.25 22.80
CA ASP A 319 2.02 1.28 23.81
C ASP A 319 0.63 1.82 24.18
N PRO A 320 0.08 1.48 25.36
CA PRO A 320 -1.31 1.78 25.67
C PRO A 320 -1.58 3.29 25.78
N ILE A 321 -0.62 4.06 26.31
CA ILE A 321 -0.77 5.50 26.46
C ILE A 321 -0.80 6.16 25.07
N LEU A 322 0.15 5.82 24.22
CA LEU A 322 0.23 6.37 22.86
C LEU A 322 -1.00 5.99 22.01
N ALA A 323 -1.48 4.75 22.16
CA ALA A 323 -2.68 4.26 21.49
C ALA A 323 -3.92 5.07 21.90
N LEU A 324 -4.12 5.31 23.21
CA LEU A 324 -5.26 6.09 23.72
C LEU A 324 -5.21 7.56 23.28
N LEU A 325 -4.02 8.15 23.17
CA LEU A 325 -3.82 9.48 22.59
C LEU A 325 -4.11 9.53 21.09
N GLY A 326 -4.25 8.38 20.42
CA GLY A 326 -4.57 8.27 19.01
C GLY A 326 -3.36 8.40 18.09
N TYR A 327 -2.16 8.09 18.60
CA TYR A 327 -0.93 8.08 17.84
C TYR A 327 -0.41 6.66 17.61
N SER A 328 0.26 6.48 16.49
CA SER A 328 0.98 5.27 16.11
C SER A 328 2.35 5.66 15.61
N GLU A 329 3.35 4.90 16.00
CA GLU A 329 4.71 5.06 15.53
C GLU A 329 4.84 4.56 14.09
N TYR A 330 5.40 5.41 13.24
CA TYR A 330 5.53 5.21 11.82
C TYR A 330 6.88 4.61 11.45
N THR A 331 7.95 5.31 11.84
CA THR A 331 9.35 4.90 11.89
C THR A 331 9.86 5.13 13.31
N PHE A 332 11.03 4.60 13.67
CA PHE A 332 11.61 4.81 15.01
C PHE A 332 11.55 6.29 15.44
N MET A 333 10.86 6.57 16.55
CA MET A 333 10.63 7.89 17.14
C MET A 333 9.84 8.90 16.29
N ASN A 334 9.20 8.48 15.19
CA ASN A 334 8.33 9.34 14.39
C ASN A 334 6.87 8.91 14.55
N PHE A 335 6.01 9.80 15.03
CA PHE A 335 4.63 9.48 15.39
C PHE A 335 3.65 10.07 14.38
N ALA A 336 2.73 9.23 13.91
CA ALA A 336 1.63 9.61 13.04
C ALA A 336 0.29 9.45 13.76
N ARG A 337 -0.66 10.33 13.43
CA ARG A 337 -2.01 10.24 13.97
C ARG A 337 -2.79 9.12 13.28
N ILE A 338 -3.49 8.31 14.08
CA ILE A 338 -4.37 7.25 13.57
C ILE A 338 -5.61 7.91 12.97
N LYS A 339 -5.73 7.85 11.64
CA LYS A 339 -6.86 8.43 10.88
C LYS A 339 -7.95 7.38 10.61
N GLU A 340 -7.59 6.12 10.46
CA GLU A 340 -8.56 5.04 10.21
C GLU A 340 -9.41 4.78 11.48
N PRO A 341 -10.74 4.99 11.44
CA PRO A 341 -11.58 5.00 12.64
C PRO A 341 -11.76 3.61 13.25
N PHE A 342 -11.81 2.57 12.42
CA PHE A 342 -11.90 1.18 12.88
C PHE A 342 -10.65 0.76 13.65
N VAL A 343 -9.47 1.04 13.09
CA VAL A 343 -8.17 0.74 13.72
C VAL A 343 -8.05 1.48 15.05
N ARG A 344 -8.48 2.75 15.11
CA ARG A 344 -8.50 3.52 16.36
C ARG A 344 -9.36 2.87 17.44
N LYS A 345 -10.58 2.44 17.12
CA LYS A 345 -11.46 1.75 18.09
C LYS A 345 -10.85 0.43 18.58
N LEU A 346 -10.25 -0.33 17.67
CA LEU A 346 -9.60 -1.60 17.97
C LEU A 346 -8.39 -1.43 18.89
N LEU A 347 -7.50 -0.48 18.57
CA LEU A 347 -6.32 -0.16 19.38
C LEU A 347 -6.72 0.37 20.75
N ASN A 348 -7.70 1.26 20.86
CA ASN A 348 -8.18 1.77 22.14
C ASN A 348 -8.72 0.67 23.06
N LYS A 349 -9.53 -0.25 22.51
CA LYS A 349 -10.06 -1.39 23.28
C LYS A 349 -8.92 -2.27 23.82
N ARG A 350 -7.94 -2.59 22.96
CA ARG A 350 -6.79 -3.41 23.35
C ARG A 350 -5.87 -2.68 24.33
N ALA A 351 -5.65 -1.38 24.14
CA ALA A 351 -4.87 -0.56 25.04
C ALA A 351 -5.48 -0.54 26.44
N LEU A 352 -6.80 -0.39 26.55
CA LEU A 352 -7.50 -0.40 27.83
C LEU A 352 -7.41 -1.78 28.51
N MET A 353 -7.58 -2.87 27.76
CA MET A 353 -7.39 -4.23 28.28
C MET A 353 -5.95 -4.48 28.76
N CYS A 354 -4.96 -4.04 27.99
CA CYS A 354 -3.54 -4.15 28.34
C CYS A 354 -3.21 -3.34 29.60
N LEU A 355 -3.66 -2.08 29.67
CA LEU A 355 -3.45 -1.21 30.83
C LEU A 355 -4.09 -1.79 32.10
N ALA A 356 -5.33 -2.29 32.00
CA ALA A 356 -5.98 -2.96 33.11
C ALA A 356 -5.19 -4.19 33.61
N GLY A 357 -4.72 -5.05 32.69
CA GLY A 357 -3.89 -6.21 33.03
C GLY A 357 -2.57 -5.82 33.69
N MET A 358 -1.87 -4.81 33.15
CA MET A 358 -0.62 -4.30 33.74
C MET A 358 -0.84 -3.70 35.13
N LEU A 359 -1.92 -2.94 35.34
CA LEU A 359 -2.24 -2.35 36.64
C LEU A 359 -2.50 -3.44 37.68
N ILE A 360 -3.29 -4.47 37.34
CA ILE A 360 -3.56 -5.58 38.25
C ILE A 360 -2.26 -6.30 38.64
N LEU A 361 -1.39 -6.58 37.67
CA LEU A 361 -0.10 -7.22 37.90
C LEU A 361 0.81 -6.37 38.79
N ASP A 362 0.89 -5.07 38.50
CA ASP A 362 1.71 -4.12 39.24
C ASP A 362 1.24 -3.98 40.70
N VAL A 363 -0.06 -3.80 40.93
CA VAL A 363 -0.63 -3.76 42.29
C VAL A 363 -0.37 -5.06 43.05
N ALA A 364 -0.54 -6.22 42.41
CA ALA A 364 -0.28 -7.51 43.04
C ALA A 364 1.18 -7.66 43.51
N ILE A 365 2.14 -7.29 42.63
CA ILE A 365 3.57 -7.33 42.94
C ILE A 365 3.91 -6.33 44.05
N LEU A 366 3.38 -5.11 43.98
CA LEU A 366 3.62 -4.08 44.99
C LEU A 366 3.06 -4.47 46.37
N CYS A 367 1.85 -5.02 46.42
CA CYS A 367 1.29 -5.54 47.67
C CYS A 367 2.18 -6.62 48.28
N LEU A 368 2.73 -7.53 47.46
CA LEU A 368 3.66 -8.56 47.93
C LEU A 368 4.89 -7.91 48.59
N PHE A 369 5.61 -7.04 47.89
CA PHE A 369 6.88 -6.50 48.41
C PHE A 369 6.73 -5.45 49.52
N ILE A 370 5.61 -4.73 49.58
CA ILE A 370 5.35 -3.72 50.62
C ILE A 370 4.90 -4.39 51.93
N PHE A 371 4.05 -5.43 51.88
CA PHE A 371 3.47 -6.04 53.07
C PHE A 371 4.27 -7.21 53.64
N VAL A 372 5.21 -7.80 52.90
CA VAL A 372 6.09 -8.85 53.41
C VAL A 372 6.89 -8.35 54.63
N PRO A 373 6.88 -9.08 55.77
CA PRO A 373 7.63 -8.68 56.95
C PRO A 373 9.14 -8.62 56.65
N GLY A 374 9.79 -7.55 57.08
CA GLY A 374 11.25 -7.45 56.98
C GLY A 374 11.92 -8.42 57.94
N LYS A 375 13.09 -8.91 57.53
CA LYS A 375 13.99 -9.64 58.42
C LYS A 375 15.38 -9.11 58.19
N ARG A 376 15.95 -8.51 59.23
CA ARG A 376 17.35 -8.07 59.21
C ARG A 376 18.24 -9.32 59.18
N LEU A 377 18.96 -9.49 58.07
CA LEU A 377 19.96 -10.55 57.90
C LEU A 377 21.23 -10.24 58.71
#